data_AF-Q2R2F7-F1
#
_entry.id   AF-Q2R2F7-F1
#
_cell.length_a   1.000
_cell.length_b   1.000
_cell.length_c   1.000
_cell.angle_alpha   90.00
_cell.angle_beta   90.00
_cell.angle_gamma   90.00
#
_symmetry.space_group_name_H-M   'P 1'
#
loop_
_entity.id
_entity.type
_entity.pdbx_description
1 polymer ?
#
loop_
_entity_poly.entity_id
_entity_poly.type
_entity_poly.pdbx_seq_one_letter_code
_entity_poly.pdbx_strand_id
1 'polypeptide(L)'
;MHPAAKLPLLFLLLVGATATTSTANHAPAPAAGSCVPREREALLAFKRGITGDPAGRLASWKRGNHDCCRWRGVRCSDNLIGHVFGLHLQNNFSWYNEATALVGHISTSLLALEQLEHLDLSNNNLVGPAGRFPGFVSYLRNLVYLNFSGMPLKGKVPVET
;
A
#
# COMPACT_ATOMS: atom_id res chain seq x y z
N MET A 1 -39.69 -31.08 -73.69
CA MET A 1 -40.45 -29.89 -73.26
C MET A 1 -39.49 -28.99 -72.49
N HIS A 2 -39.14 -27.83 -73.03
CA HIS A 2 -38.44 -26.72 -72.34
C HIS A 2 -39.41 -26.01 -71.36
N PRO A 3 -38.99 -25.05 -70.51
CA PRO A 3 -37.72 -24.88 -69.77
C PRO A 3 -37.98 -24.40 -68.30
N ALA A 4 -36.93 -24.19 -67.50
CA ALA A 4 -36.85 -23.03 -66.61
C ALA A 4 -35.41 -22.79 -66.15
N ALA A 5 -34.80 -21.75 -66.70
CA ALA A 5 -33.56 -21.16 -66.22
C ALA A 5 -33.80 -20.38 -64.91
N LYS A 6 -32.83 -20.37 -63.99
CA LYS A 6 -32.61 -19.24 -63.08
C LYS A 6 -31.11 -19.00 -62.90
N LEU A 7 -30.73 -17.74 -63.15
CA LEU A 7 -29.41 -17.10 -63.12
C LEU A 7 -28.78 -17.12 -61.70
N PRO A 8 -27.47 -16.82 -61.57
CA PRO A 8 -26.69 -17.00 -60.35
C PRO A 8 -26.94 -15.85 -59.37
N LEU A 9 -26.94 -16.14 -58.07
CA LEU A 9 -26.86 -15.10 -57.05
C LEU A 9 -25.39 -14.68 -56.88
N LEU A 10 -25.06 -13.50 -57.39
CA LEU A 10 -23.85 -12.75 -57.08
C LEU A 10 -23.94 -12.25 -55.62
N PHE A 11 -23.13 -12.80 -54.72
CA PHE A 11 -22.98 -12.25 -53.37
C PHE A 11 -22.16 -10.96 -53.45
N LEU A 12 -22.81 -9.79 -53.34
CA LEU A 12 -22.10 -8.55 -53.03
C LEU A 12 -21.58 -8.62 -51.59
N LEU A 13 -20.26 -8.72 -51.42
CA LEU A 13 -19.61 -8.47 -50.14
C LEU A 13 -19.62 -6.95 -49.88
N LEU A 14 -20.54 -6.47 -49.03
CA LEU A 14 -20.34 -5.18 -48.38
C LEU A 14 -19.22 -5.35 -47.34
N VAL A 15 -18.03 -4.84 -47.66
CA VAL A 15 -17.01 -4.60 -46.63
C VAL A 15 -17.46 -3.38 -45.83
N GLY A 16 -18.22 -3.61 -44.76
CA GLY A 16 -18.47 -2.59 -43.75
C GLY A 16 -17.17 -2.34 -42.99
N ALA A 17 -16.60 -1.14 -43.13
CA ALA A 17 -15.49 -0.71 -42.29
C ALA A 17 -16.00 -0.59 -40.84
N THR A 18 -15.70 -1.59 -40.00
CA THR A 18 -15.91 -1.47 -38.56
C THR A 18 -14.84 -0.52 -38.03
N ALA A 19 -15.23 0.71 -37.71
CA ALA A 19 -14.41 1.59 -36.89
C ALA A 19 -14.30 0.94 -35.50
N THR A 20 -13.16 0.31 -35.22
CA THR A 20 -12.82 -0.13 -33.87
C THR A 20 -12.57 1.11 -33.03
N THR A 21 -13.56 1.55 -32.28
CA THR A 21 -13.32 2.49 -31.18
C THR A 21 -12.54 1.73 -30.12
N SER A 22 -11.22 1.88 -30.15
CA SER A 22 -10.34 1.45 -29.06
C SER A 22 -10.73 2.23 -27.81
N THR A 23 -11.59 1.67 -26.97
CA THR A 23 -11.72 2.13 -25.60
C THR A 23 -10.41 1.80 -24.93
N ALA A 24 -9.50 2.78 -24.85
CA ALA A 24 -8.41 2.71 -23.91
C ALA A 24 -9.04 2.39 -22.54
N ASN A 25 -8.70 1.23 -21.96
CA ASN A 25 -9.00 0.91 -20.58
C ASN A 25 -8.25 1.91 -19.70
N HIS A 26 -8.77 3.13 -19.60
CA HIS A 26 -8.39 4.03 -18.55
C HIS A 26 -8.89 3.39 -17.27
N ALA A 27 -7.95 2.95 -16.43
CA ALA A 27 -8.25 2.64 -15.05
C ALA A 27 -9.07 3.81 -14.48
N PRO A 28 -10.16 3.54 -13.72
CA PRO A 28 -10.94 4.61 -13.13
C PRO A 28 -9.98 5.52 -12.36
N ALA A 29 -10.05 6.83 -12.62
CA ALA A 29 -9.36 7.80 -11.79
C ALA A 29 -9.69 7.46 -10.32
N PRO A 30 -8.69 7.44 -9.42
CA PRO A 30 -8.95 7.12 -8.03
C PRO A 30 -10.07 8.03 -7.56
N ALA A 31 -11.17 7.43 -7.09
CA ALA A 31 -12.27 8.18 -6.54
C ALA A 31 -11.68 9.11 -5.47
N ALA A 32 -11.93 10.41 -5.60
CA ALA A 32 -11.43 11.41 -4.67
C ALA A 32 -11.77 10.96 -3.24
N GLY A 33 -10.75 10.58 -2.46
CA GLY A 33 -10.92 10.01 -1.12
C GLY A 33 -10.57 8.52 -0.96
N SER A 34 -9.88 7.87 -1.89
CA SER A 34 -9.24 6.56 -1.65
C SER A 34 -7.73 6.64 -1.75
N CYS A 35 -7.01 5.98 -0.85
CA CYS A 35 -5.56 5.89 -0.96
C CYS A 35 -5.12 5.01 -2.15
N VAL A 36 -3.87 5.21 -2.58
CA VAL A 36 -3.29 4.45 -3.70
C VAL A 36 -3.35 2.94 -3.42
N PRO A 37 -3.90 2.11 -4.34
CA PRO A 37 -4.06 0.67 -4.11
C PRO A 37 -2.76 -0.05 -3.73
N ARG A 38 -1.63 0.32 -4.35
CA ARG A 38 -0.31 -0.25 -4.06
C ARG A 38 0.14 0.05 -2.62
N GLU A 39 -0.07 1.28 -2.15
CA GLU A 39 0.26 1.68 -0.79
C GLU A 39 -0.65 1.00 0.23
N ARG A 40 -1.95 0.86 -0.08
CA ARG A 40 -2.88 0.06 0.74
C ARG A 40 -2.39 -1.37 0.93
N GLU A 41 -2.02 -2.05 -0.16
CA GLU A 41 -1.51 -3.42 -0.08
C GLU A 41 -0.17 -3.49 0.67
N ALA A 42 0.67 -2.45 0.55
CA ALA A 42 1.92 -2.34 1.30
C ALA A 42 1.68 -2.20 2.81
N LEU A 43 0.68 -1.43 3.23
CA LEU A 43 0.25 -1.31 4.62
C LEU A 43 -0.35 -2.62 5.14
N LEU A 44 -1.17 -3.32 4.34
CA LEU A 44 -1.67 -4.65 4.71
C LEU A 44 -0.55 -5.69 4.80
N ALA A 45 0.48 -5.58 3.95
CA ALA A 45 1.68 -6.40 4.04
C ALA A 45 2.49 -6.10 5.30
N PHE A 46 2.63 -4.83 5.66
CA PHE A 46 3.24 -4.42 6.93
C PHE A 46 2.47 -5.02 8.12
N LYS A 47 1.14 -4.94 8.10
CA LYS A 47 0.29 -5.53 9.14
C LYS A 47 0.49 -7.03 9.31
N ARG A 48 0.78 -7.79 8.25
CA ARG A 48 1.08 -9.22 8.35
C ARG A 48 2.36 -9.51 9.14
N GLY A 49 3.30 -8.57 9.18
CA GLY A 49 4.51 -8.66 10.00
C GLY A 49 4.29 -8.39 11.49
N ILE A 50 3.10 -7.91 11.86
CA ILE A 50 2.69 -7.63 13.24
C ILE A 50 2.05 -8.90 13.81
N THR A 51 2.77 -9.57 14.70
CA THR A 51 2.37 -10.82 15.34
C THR A 51 1.56 -10.61 16.62
N GLY A 52 1.56 -9.40 17.18
CA GLY A 52 0.75 -9.04 18.34
C GLY A 52 0.27 -7.59 18.28
N ASP A 53 -1.04 -7.39 18.51
CA ASP A 53 -1.68 -6.07 18.63
C ASP A 53 -2.74 -6.12 19.75
N PRO A 54 -2.32 -6.27 21.03
CA PRO A 54 -3.24 -6.48 22.15
C PRO A 54 -4.19 -5.29 22.39
N ALA A 55 -3.77 -4.08 22.04
CA ALA A 55 -4.59 -2.87 22.16
C ALA A 55 -5.45 -2.59 20.90
N GLY A 56 -5.45 -3.47 19.90
CA GLY A 56 -6.24 -3.32 18.67
C GLY A 56 -5.94 -2.03 17.90
N ARG A 57 -4.68 -1.57 17.93
CA ARG A 57 -4.25 -0.32 17.34
C ARG A 57 -4.40 -0.34 15.82
N LEU A 58 -4.23 -1.50 15.19
CA LEU A 58 -4.38 -1.74 13.76
C LEU A 58 -5.77 -2.28 13.37
N ALA A 59 -6.77 -2.21 14.26
CA ALA A 59 -8.11 -2.76 14.01
C ALA A 59 -8.84 -2.10 12.82
N SER A 60 -8.53 -0.84 12.51
CA SER A 60 -9.10 -0.11 11.37
C SER A 60 -8.52 -0.52 10.01
N TRP A 61 -7.36 -1.19 10.00
CA TRP A 61 -6.66 -1.60 8.79
C TRP A 61 -7.32 -2.87 8.21
N LYS A 62 -8.27 -2.69 7.30
CA LYS A 62 -9.11 -3.78 6.77
C LYS A 62 -9.07 -3.78 5.26
N ARG A 63 -8.92 -4.98 4.66
CA ARG A 63 -8.90 -5.17 3.21
C ARG A 63 -10.16 -4.66 2.50
N GLY A 64 -11.32 -4.80 3.16
CA GLY A 64 -12.60 -4.31 2.63
C GLY A 64 -12.79 -2.78 2.74
N ASN A 65 -11.90 -2.06 3.42
CA ASN A 65 -11.89 -0.60 3.40
C ASN A 65 -10.83 -0.13 2.40
N HIS A 66 -11.28 0.42 1.27
CA HIS A 66 -10.39 0.85 0.20
C HIS A 66 -9.67 2.17 0.49
N ASP A 67 -10.18 2.97 1.43
CA ASP A 67 -9.58 4.22 1.86
C ASP A 67 -8.71 4.03 3.10
N CYS A 68 -7.42 3.77 2.88
CA CYS A 68 -6.46 3.64 3.96
C CYS A 68 -6.08 4.97 4.62
N CYS A 69 -6.45 6.13 4.05
CA CYS A 69 -6.23 7.42 4.70
C CYS A 69 -7.09 7.58 5.97
N ARG A 70 -8.14 6.76 6.11
CA ARG A 70 -8.98 6.67 7.31
C ARG A 70 -8.49 5.66 8.33
N TRP A 71 -7.41 4.94 8.04
CA TRP A 71 -6.86 3.99 8.98
C TRP A 71 -6.10 4.72 10.09
N ARG A 72 -6.28 4.26 11.33
CA ARG A 72 -5.59 4.84 12.49
C ARG A 72 -4.09 4.80 12.24
N GLY A 73 -3.44 5.95 12.41
CA GLY A 73 -2.00 6.10 12.26
C GLY A 73 -1.52 6.31 10.81
N VAL A 74 -2.39 6.18 9.80
CA VAL A 74 -2.04 6.51 8.41
C VAL A 74 -2.35 7.97 8.14
N ARG A 75 -1.41 8.69 7.52
CA ARG A 75 -1.56 10.08 7.11
C ARG A 75 -1.33 10.18 5.60
N CYS A 76 -2.29 10.75 4.90
CA CYS A 76 -2.22 10.98 3.46
C CYS A 76 -2.00 12.45 3.15
N SER A 77 -1.29 12.72 2.04
CA SER A 77 -0.95 14.05 1.59
C SER A 77 -2.18 14.74 1.01
N ASP A 78 -2.37 16.01 1.38
CA ASP A 78 -3.37 16.88 0.75
C ASP A 78 -2.90 17.38 -0.63
N ASN A 79 -1.58 17.48 -0.82
CA ASN A 79 -0.95 17.96 -2.06
C ASN A 79 -0.90 16.86 -3.13
N LEU A 80 -0.68 15.61 -2.71
CA LEU A 80 -0.67 14.45 -3.60
C LEU A 80 -1.77 13.48 -3.13
N ILE A 81 -2.98 13.75 -3.63
CA ILE A 81 -4.22 13.15 -3.16
C ILE A 81 -4.10 11.62 -3.05
N GLY A 82 -4.33 11.11 -1.84
CA GLY A 82 -4.39 9.67 -1.56
C GLY A 82 -3.05 8.97 -1.38
N HIS A 83 -1.92 9.67 -1.49
CA HIS A 83 -0.61 9.11 -1.17
C HIS A 83 -0.32 9.20 0.33
N VAL A 84 0.20 8.12 0.89
CA VAL A 84 0.62 8.01 2.29
C VAL A 84 1.95 8.75 2.48
N PHE A 85 1.93 9.83 3.25
CA PHE A 85 3.15 10.56 3.64
C PHE A 85 3.58 10.28 5.08
N GLY A 86 2.70 9.72 5.92
CA GLY A 86 3.02 9.47 7.32
C GLY A 86 2.44 8.16 7.87
N LEU A 87 3.25 7.47 8.67
CA LEU A 87 2.86 6.29 9.42
C LEU A 87 3.21 6.47 10.91
N HIS A 88 2.20 6.78 11.71
CA HIS A 88 2.31 7.10 13.14
C HIS A 88 1.69 5.99 13.97
N LEU A 89 2.54 5.07 14.45
CA LEU A 89 2.16 3.89 15.23
C LEU A 89 2.88 3.86 16.59
N GLN A 90 3.34 5.00 17.09
CA GLN A 90 3.98 5.10 18.41
C GLN A 90 3.07 4.60 19.54
N ASN A 91 3.61 3.80 20.46
CA ASN A 91 2.86 3.40 21.65
C ASN A 91 2.85 4.55 22.66
N ASN A 92 1.71 5.25 22.77
CA ASN A 92 1.51 6.37 23.69
C ASN A 92 1.10 5.96 25.11
N PHE A 93 0.96 4.66 25.36
CA PHE A 93 0.72 4.15 26.71
C PHE A 93 2.02 4.16 27.51
N SER A 94 1.89 4.19 28.85
CA SER A 94 3.01 4.23 29.81
C SER A 94 4.25 3.48 29.33
N TRP A 95 5.41 4.08 29.56
CA TRP A 95 6.74 3.51 29.28
C TRP A 95 6.74 1.99 29.55
N TYR A 96 7.11 1.21 28.54
CA TYR A 96 7.23 -0.26 28.62
C TYR A 96 5.95 -1.05 28.97
N ASN A 97 4.77 -0.63 28.50
CA ASN A 97 3.60 -1.50 28.59
C ASN A 97 3.52 -2.51 27.43
N GLU A 98 4.01 -3.73 27.67
CA GLU A 98 3.88 -4.86 26.73
C GLU A 98 2.42 -5.19 26.40
N ALA A 99 1.48 -4.90 27.31
CA ALA A 99 0.06 -5.16 27.09
C ALA A 99 -0.59 -4.25 26.05
N THR A 100 0.12 -3.21 25.56
CA THR A 100 -0.40 -2.31 24.51
C THR A 100 0.53 -2.18 23.30
N ALA A 101 1.75 -2.71 23.39
CA ALA A 101 2.76 -2.60 22.34
C ALA A 101 2.41 -3.45 21.12
N LEU A 102 2.73 -2.94 19.93
CA LEU A 102 2.78 -3.79 18.74
C LEU A 102 3.98 -4.73 18.84
N VAL A 103 3.78 -6.00 18.54
CA VAL A 103 4.83 -7.04 18.54
C VAL A 103 4.98 -7.57 17.13
N GLY A 104 6.21 -7.76 16.67
CA GLY A 104 6.49 -8.33 15.35
C GLY A 104 7.74 -7.73 14.71
N HIS A 105 7.70 -7.54 13.39
CA HIS A 105 8.83 -7.01 12.63
C HIS A 105 8.40 -5.91 11.65
N ILE A 106 9.34 -5.00 11.38
CA ILE A 106 9.16 -3.96 10.38
C ILE A 106 9.38 -4.58 8.99
N SER A 107 8.31 -4.67 8.21
CA SER A 107 8.32 -5.26 6.87
C SER A 107 8.95 -4.33 5.83
N THR A 108 9.70 -4.90 4.88
CA THR A 108 10.23 -4.19 3.70
C THR A 108 9.15 -3.65 2.77
N SER A 109 7.89 -4.06 2.96
CA SER A 109 6.75 -3.50 2.22
C SER A 109 6.62 -1.99 2.37
N LEU A 110 7.15 -1.39 3.44
CA LEU A 110 7.19 0.07 3.60
C LEU A 110 7.93 0.78 2.45
N LEU A 111 8.82 0.10 1.72
CA LEU A 111 9.48 0.66 0.53
C LEU A 111 8.52 1.02 -0.60
N ALA A 112 7.29 0.47 -0.60
CA ALA A 112 6.27 0.84 -1.57
C ALA A 112 5.52 2.14 -1.21
N LEU A 113 5.78 2.71 -0.02
CA LEU A 113 5.28 4.03 0.39
C LEU A 113 6.31 5.09 -0.06
N GLU A 114 6.37 5.34 -1.36
CA GLU A 114 7.43 6.15 -1.97
C GLU A 114 7.39 7.62 -1.50
N GLN A 115 6.24 8.09 -1.03
CA GLN A 115 6.03 9.46 -0.53
C GLN A 115 6.12 9.55 1.00
N LEU A 116 6.57 8.48 1.67
CA LEU A 116 6.66 8.45 3.14
C LEU A 116 7.74 9.41 3.64
N GLU A 117 7.29 10.41 4.40
CA GLU A 117 8.11 11.45 5.02
C GLU A 117 8.27 11.22 6.53
N HIS A 118 7.23 10.70 7.19
CA HIS A 118 7.19 10.51 8.64
C HIS A 118 6.94 9.05 9.03
N LEU A 119 7.90 8.45 9.74
CA LEU A 119 7.78 7.11 10.30
C LEU A 119 8.01 7.13 11.82
N ASP A 120 6.94 6.93 12.59
CA ASP A 120 7.01 6.81 14.05
C ASP A 120 6.52 5.43 14.49
N LEU A 121 7.46 4.59 14.94
CA LEU A 121 7.18 3.25 15.48
C LEU A 121 7.61 3.14 16.96
N SER A 122 7.87 4.27 17.62
CA SER A 122 8.44 4.29 18.97
C SER A 122 7.60 3.54 20.02
N ASN A 123 8.29 3.07 21.08
CA ASN A 123 7.72 2.36 22.22
C ASN A 123 6.96 1.05 21.86
N ASN A 124 7.27 0.44 20.72
CA ASN A 124 6.76 -0.87 20.34
C ASN A 124 7.84 -1.96 20.43
N ASN A 125 7.42 -3.23 20.33
CA ASN A 125 8.29 -4.39 20.24
C ASN A 125 8.38 -4.91 18.77
N LEU A 126 8.68 -3.99 17.84
CA LEU A 126 8.79 -4.28 16.40
C LEU A 126 10.23 -4.59 16.01
N VAL A 127 10.79 -5.63 16.63
CA VAL A 127 12.17 -6.07 16.40
C VAL A 127 12.11 -7.44 15.73
N GLY A 128 12.55 -7.53 14.48
CA GLY A 128 12.56 -8.79 13.75
C GLY A 128 13.43 -9.86 14.43
N PRO A 129 13.58 -11.06 13.85
CA PRO A 129 14.25 -12.18 14.51
C PRO A 129 15.67 -11.88 15.03
N ALA A 130 16.40 -11.02 14.33
CA ALA A 130 17.76 -10.62 14.69
C ALA A 130 17.82 -9.45 15.71
N GLY A 131 16.70 -8.80 15.98
CA GLY A 131 16.63 -7.62 16.84
C GLY A 131 17.40 -6.40 16.32
N ARG A 132 17.80 -6.38 15.05
CA ARG A 132 18.67 -5.34 14.47
C ARG A 132 17.86 -4.22 13.84
N PHE A 133 18.49 -3.04 13.73
CA PHE A 133 17.94 -1.93 12.95
C PHE A 133 17.61 -2.38 11.51
N PRO A 134 16.39 -2.08 11.00
CA PRO A 134 15.99 -2.45 9.65
C PRO A 134 16.71 -1.60 8.61
N GLY A 135 17.85 -2.08 8.09
CA GLY A 135 18.67 -1.30 7.17
C GLY A 135 17.98 -0.83 5.90
N PHE A 136 16.90 -1.49 5.48
CA PHE A 136 16.12 -1.02 4.32
C PHE A 136 15.49 0.36 4.52
N VAL A 137 15.37 0.84 5.77
CA VAL A 137 14.83 2.18 6.07
C VAL A 137 15.66 3.28 5.41
N SER A 138 16.96 3.07 5.15
CA SER A 138 17.77 4.03 4.39
C SER A 138 17.32 4.20 2.93
N TYR A 139 16.61 3.23 2.35
CA TYR A 139 16.10 3.34 0.99
C TYR A 139 14.80 4.16 0.88
N LEU A 140 14.23 4.64 2.00
CA LEU A 140 13.06 5.53 2.02
C LEU A 140 13.51 6.97 1.73
N ARG A 141 13.55 7.34 0.45
CA ARG A 141 14.21 8.56 -0.05
C ARG A 141 13.59 9.89 0.43
N ASN A 142 12.31 9.89 0.76
CA ASN A 142 11.60 11.10 1.20
C ASN A 142 11.50 11.21 2.72
N LEU A 143 12.09 10.27 3.47
CA LEU A 143 11.96 10.22 4.91
C LEU A 143 12.71 11.38 5.58
N VAL A 144 11.97 12.25 6.27
CA VAL A 144 12.52 13.41 7.01
C VAL A 144 12.38 13.24 8.54
N TYR A 145 11.52 12.32 8.97
CA TYR A 145 11.31 12.00 10.38
C TYR A 145 11.29 10.49 10.59
N LEU A 146 12.16 10.02 11.48
CA LEU A 146 12.27 8.63 11.88
C LEU A 146 12.34 8.52 13.41
N ASN A 147 11.42 7.77 14.01
CA ASN A 147 11.43 7.54 15.45
C ASN A 147 11.23 6.06 15.81
N PHE A 148 12.31 5.43 16.27
CA PHE A 148 12.36 4.07 16.83
C PHE A 148 12.73 4.07 18.31
N SER A 149 12.60 5.21 19.01
CA SER A 149 12.90 5.31 20.45
C SER A 149 12.08 4.30 21.26
N GLY A 150 12.66 3.78 22.35
CA GLY A 150 11.98 2.81 23.22
C GLY A 150 11.73 1.43 22.61
N MET A 151 12.24 1.14 21.40
CA MET A 151 12.23 -0.20 20.83
C MET A 151 13.47 -1.00 21.27
N PRO A 152 13.37 -2.32 21.49
CA PRO A 152 14.49 -3.16 21.93
C PRO A 152 15.47 -3.52 20.79
N LEU A 153 15.85 -2.54 19.96
CA LEU A 153 16.80 -2.70 18.86
C LEU A 153 18.24 -2.86 19.38
N LYS A 154 18.99 -3.73 18.73
CA LYS A 154 20.38 -4.09 19.05
C LYS A 154 21.28 -3.88 17.84
N GLY A 155 22.58 -3.74 18.11
CA GLY A 155 23.60 -3.61 17.07
C GLY A 155 23.81 -2.18 16.60
N LYS A 156 24.53 -2.03 15.48
CA LYS A 156 24.86 -0.72 14.90
C LYS A 156 23.76 -0.25 13.95
N VAL A 157 23.55 1.06 13.90
CA VAL A 157 22.84 1.68 12.78
C VAL A 157 23.67 1.42 11.52
N PRO A 158 23.07 0.89 10.44
CA PRO A 158 23.78 0.69 9.18
C PRO A 158 24.36 2.01 8.68
N VAL A 159 25.60 1.95 8.22
CA VAL A 159 26.25 3.07 7.55
C VAL A 159 25.93 2.92 6.06
N GLU A 160 25.54 4.00 5.40
CA GLU A 160 25.35 4.04 3.95
C GLU A 160 26.61 3.46 3.25
N THR A 161 26.41 2.57 2.28
CA THR A 161 27.46 2.06 1.39
C THR A 161 27.17 2.47 -0.04
#